data_AF-A0A935RWX9-F1
#
_entry.id   AF-A0A935RWX9-F1
#
_cell.length_a   1.000
_cell.length_b   1.000
_cell.length_c   1.000
_cell.angle_alpha   90.00
_cell.angle_beta   90.00
_cell.angle_gamma   90.00
#
_symmetry.space_group_name_H-M   'P 1'
#
loop_
_entity.id
_entity.type
_entity.pdbx_description
1 polymer ?
#
loop_
_entity_poly.entity_id
_entity_poly.type
_entity_poly.pdbx_seq_one_letter_code
_entity_poly.pdbx_strand_id
1 'polypeptide(L)'
;MSDKTILLMIIVIDILSVILNTLSTNGNSSHFAAPYLILLLLFLFYSVLSILLTTKLYRAGSFQWISANPDVLKIVLVFGIICILYTVFTSIMIRADWSTYQNQSLANPKDFLAYTAYIWVPIMMIVPYAMATYKHEMAIHQSVYLKAPLILNVIIGIIVYMYLNTNLRHAKDTFTSKDNSYHPDIEKIQNVVKLEDYIHYTLPNYDKIITDAAFVKLKSDPAWDQQFYKKLEDCNNNYSIGMIHKYLSIYTFEYPEKLMPHFKKSMSCIATYVNDYAANEFTSGEDLSGLNIDNVLQAIEKQYPGTETLMFDALDEITSALKSVKREDYKSKTVELIDTIEKFKLKFQ
;
A
#
# COMPACT_ATOMS: atom_id res chain seq x y z
N MET A 1 20.03 39.25 -8.94
CA MET A 1 20.38 38.35 -7.82
C MET A 1 21.88 38.04 -7.86
N SER A 2 22.59 38.18 -6.74
CA SER A 2 24.02 37.79 -6.67
C SER A 2 24.13 36.26 -6.74
N ASP A 3 25.24 35.74 -7.25
CA ASP A 3 25.57 34.32 -7.29
C ASP A 3 25.56 33.69 -5.88
N LYS A 4 26.08 34.41 -4.89
CA LYS A 4 25.99 34.06 -3.47
C LYS A 4 24.55 33.88 -3.00
N THR A 5 23.63 34.77 -3.40
CA THR A 5 22.20 34.64 -3.07
C THR A 5 21.56 33.43 -3.76
N ILE A 6 21.89 33.14 -5.02
CA ILE A 6 21.37 31.94 -5.71
C ILE A 6 21.85 30.67 -5.01
N LEU A 7 23.13 30.60 -4.68
CA LEU A 7 23.72 29.47 -3.98
C LEU A 7 23.07 29.24 -2.61
N LEU A 8 22.85 30.30 -1.84
CA LEU A 8 22.17 30.22 -0.55
C LEU A 8 20.74 29.67 -0.70
N MET A 9 19.99 30.14 -1.70
CA MET A 9 18.64 29.62 -1.97
C MET A 9 18.65 28.14 -2.35
N ILE A 10 19.61 27.69 -3.15
CA ILE A 10 19.80 26.26 -3.49
C ILE A 10 20.04 25.45 -2.22
N ILE A 11 20.91 25.91 -1.31
CA ILE A 11 21.19 25.24 -0.03
C ILE A 11 19.94 25.16 0.84
N VAL A 12 19.18 26.25 0.96
CA VAL A 12 17.94 26.27 1.74
C VAL A 12 16.90 25.30 1.17
N ILE A 13 16.73 25.29 -0.15
CA ILE A 13 15.79 24.36 -0.82
C ILE A 13 16.22 22.90 -0.62
N ASP A 14 17.52 22.62 -0.68
CA ASP A 14 18.05 21.28 -0.42
C ASP A 14 17.77 20.83 1.02
N ILE A 15 18.07 21.67 2.01
CA ILE A 15 17.77 21.40 3.42
C ILE A 15 16.27 21.16 3.63
N LEU A 16 15.41 22.01 3.06
CA LEU A 16 13.96 21.83 3.14
C LEU A 16 13.50 20.52 2.48
N SER A 17 14.10 20.17 1.34
CA SER A 17 13.82 18.91 0.65
C SER A 17 14.22 17.71 1.51
N VAL A 18 15.39 17.75 2.16
CA VAL A 18 15.84 16.70 3.07
C VAL A 18 14.93 16.57 4.29
N ILE A 19 14.55 17.68 4.93
CA ILE A 19 13.63 17.70 6.08
C ILE A 19 12.28 17.11 5.68
N LEU A 20 11.68 17.63 4.61
CA LEU A 20 10.35 17.21 4.16
C LEU A 20 10.32 15.73 3.78
N ASN A 21 11.35 15.25 3.09
CA ASN A 21 11.48 13.86 2.71
C ASN A 21 11.72 12.96 3.94
N THR A 22 12.36 13.47 5.00
CA THR A 22 12.52 12.76 6.28
C THR A 22 11.24 12.70 7.09
N LEU A 23 10.43 13.76 7.06
CA LEU A 23 9.15 13.85 7.77
C LEU A 23 8.01 13.08 7.08
N SER A 24 8.13 12.75 5.80
CA SER A 24 7.09 12.04 5.03
C SER A 24 6.99 10.54 5.36
N THR A 25 7.30 10.12 6.59
CA THR A 25 7.20 8.70 7.00
C THR A 25 5.76 8.26 7.30
N ASN A 26 5.41 7.10 6.73
CA ASN A 26 4.40 6.09 7.12
C ASN A 26 2.97 6.18 6.55
N GLY A 27 2.68 5.27 5.60
CA GLY A 27 1.85 4.11 5.91
C GLY A 27 0.33 4.20 5.80
N ASN A 28 -0.25 5.36 5.47
CA ASN A 28 -1.70 5.44 5.20
C ASN A 28 -1.98 6.25 3.93
N SER A 29 -2.54 5.54 2.95
CA SER A 29 -2.65 5.89 1.53
C SER A 29 -3.46 7.15 1.19
N SER A 30 -4.20 7.74 2.14
CA SER A 30 -5.10 8.88 1.88
C SER A 30 -4.48 10.27 2.09
N HIS A 31 -3.35 10.41 2.78
CA HIS A 31 -2.71 11.71 3.07
C HIS A 31 -1.37 11.94 2.36
N PHE A 32 -0.98 11.05 1.43
CA PHE A 32 0.38 10.99 0.87
C PHE A 32 0.66 12.02 -0.24
N ALA A 33 -0.32 12.55 -0.97
CA ALA A 33 -0.03 13.34 -2.17
C ALA A 33 0.65 14.71 -1.88
N ALA A 34 0.29 15.37 -0.77
CA ALA A 34 0.72 16.75 -0.52
C ALA A 34 2.24 16.91 -0.28
N PRO A 35 2.90 16.08 0.57
CA PRO A 35 4.36 16.14 0.73
C PRO A 35 5.13 15.93 -0.58
N TYR A 36 4.71 15.00 -1.44
CA TYR A 36 5.39 14.75 -2.71
C TYR A 36 5.17 15.86 -3.74
N LEU A 37 3.98 16.47 -3.77
CA LEU A 37 3.74 17.67 -4.60
C LEU A 37 4.65 18.83 -4.17
N ILE A 38 4.84 19.02 -2.87
CA ILE A 38 5.76 20.03 -2.34
C ILE A 38 7.21 19.67 -2.69
N LEU A 39 7.63 18.40 -2.57
CA LEU A 39 8.96 17.95 -2.99
C LEU A 39 9.20 18.16 -4.48
N LEU A 40 8.22 17.89 -5.33
CA LEU A 40 8.29 18.15 -6.78
C LEU A 40 8.51 19.64 -7.05
N LEU A 41 7.75 20.50 -6.37
CA LEU A 41 7.85 21.95 -6.50
C LEU A 41 9.22 22.47 -6.02
N LEU A 42 9.73 21.97 -4.88
CA LEU A 42 11.07 22.27 -4.41
C LEU A 42 12.15 21.83 -5.41
N PHE A 43 12.00 20.64 -6.01
CA PHE A 43 12.89 20.16 -7.06
C PHE A 43 12.88 21.05 -8.32
N LEU A 44 11.72 21.56 -8.73
CA LEU A 44 11.62 22.49 -9.85
C LEU A 44 12.35 23.81 -9.54
N PHE A 45 12.15 24.38 -8.36
CA PHE A 45 12.89 25.57 -7.93
C PHE A 45 14.40 25.31 -7.88
N TYR A 46 14.82 24.18 -7.30
CA TYR A 46 16.22 23.76 -7.29
C TYR A 46 16.81 23.68 -8.70
N SER A 47 16.07 23.08 -9.65
CA SER A 47 16.50 22.91 -11.04
C SER A 47 16.69 24.25 -11.74
N VAL A 48 15.73 25.16 -11.60
CA VAL A 48 15.80 26.51 -12.21
C VAL A 48 16.97 27.30 -11.63
N LEU A 49 17.13 27.32 -10.30
CA LEU A 49 18.23 28.03 -9.65
C LEU A 49 19.60 27.44 -10.01
N SER A 50 19.71 26.12 -10.12
CA SER A 50 20.92 25.42 -10.55
C SER A 50 21.34 25.79 -11.97
N ILE A 51 20.38 25.84 -12.91
CA ILE A 51 20.62 26.26 -14.30
C ILE A 51 21.05 27.74 -14.34
N LEU A 52 20.36 28.60 -13.59
CA LEU A 52 20.68 30.03 -13.48
C LEU A 52 22.10 30.26 -12.93
N LEU A 53 22.45 29.58 -11.84
CA LEU A 53 23.76 29.67 -11.22
C LEU A 53 24.85 29.18 -12.16
N THR A 54 24.64 28.04 -12.83
CA THR A 54 25.62 27.52 -13.80
C THR A 54 25.84 28.47 -14.95
N THR A 55 24.78 29.04 -15.51
CA THR A 55 24.88 30.00 -16.62
C THR A 55 25.67 31.23 -16.20
N LYS A 56 25.44 31.72 -14.98
CA LYS A 56 26.14 32.88 -14.42
C LYS A 56 27.62 32.60 -14.19
N LEU A 57 27.94 31.47 -13.56
CA LEU A 57 29.31 31.03 -13.31
C LEU A 57 30.07 30.72 -14.62
N TYR A 58 29.39 30.18 -15.63
CA TYR A 58 29.95 29.97 -16.97
C TYR A 58 30.34 31.30 -17.62
N ARG A 59 29.44 32.30 -17.62
CA ARG A 59 29.73 33.64 -18.16
C ARG A 59 30.87 34.34 -17.42
N ALA A 60 31.04 34.06 -16.13
CA ALA A 60 32.15 34.58 -15.32
C ALA A 60 33.49 33.83 -15.56
N GLY A 61 33.52 32.79 -16.41
CA GLY A 61 34.71 31.99 -16.66
C GLY A 61 35.08 31.05 -15.50
N SER A 62 34.18 30.84 -14.53
CA SER A 62 34.47 30.05 -13.32
C SER A 62 34.69 28.55 -13.60
N PHE A 63 34.34 28.06 -14.79
CA PHE A 63 34.49 26.65 -15.20
C PHE A 63 35.63 26.37 -16.18
N GLN A 64 36.50 27.34 -16.48
CA GLN A 64 37.64 27.15 -17.42
C GLN A 64 38.60 26.02 -17.01
N TRP A 65 38.59 25.60 -15.74
CA TRP A 65 39.40 24.49 -15.24
C TRP A 65 38.89 23.10 -15.67
N ILE A 66 37.63 22.99 -16.12
CA ILE A 66 37.02 21.75 -16.62
C ILE A 66 37.55 21.44 -18.03
N SER A 67 37.50 22.42 -18.92
CA SER A 67 38.03 22.32 -20.28
C SER A 67 38.46 23.71 -20.76
N ALA A 68 39.63 23.77 -21.41
CA ALA A 68 40.09 24.98 -22.09
C ALA A 68 39.33 25.24 -23.40
N ASN A 69 38.71 24.20 -23.99
CA ASN A 69 37.90 24.33 -25.20
C ASN A 69 36.47 24.75 -24.80
N PRO A 70 35.96 25.91 -25.26
CA PRO A 70 34.66 26.44 -24.88
C PRO A 70 33.48 25.59 -25.36
N ASP A 71 33.60 24.93 -26.51
CA ASP A 71 32.54 24.08 -27.06
C ASP A 71 32.40 22.79 -26.24
N VAL A 72 33.54 22.16 -25.93
CA VAL A 72 33.58 20.98 -25.05
C VAL A 72 33.06 21.34 -23.65
N LEU A 73 33.46 22.50 -23.12
CA LEU A 73 33.00 22.97 -21.81
C LEU A 73 31.48 23.13 -21.77
N LYS A 74 30.88 23.73 -22.81
CA LYS A 74 29.43 23.90 -22.91
C LYS A 74 28.69 22.57 -22.93
N ILE A 75 29.16 21.61 -23.73
CA ILE A 75 28.55 20.27 -23.82
C ILE A 75 28.62 19.56 -22.46
N VAL A 76 29.79 19.57 -21.81
CA VAL A 76 30.00 18.92 -20.50
C VAL A 76 29.10 19.53 -19.43
N LEU A 77 28.96 20.86 -19.41
CA LEU A 77 28.10 21.53 -18.42
C LEU A 77 26.62 21.22 -18.64
N VAL A 78 26.13 21.26 -19.88
CA VAL A 78 24.73 20.93 -20.19
C VAL A 78 24.42 19.49 -19.82
N PHE A 79 25.24 18.55 -20.29
CA PHE A 79 25.04 17.14 -20.02
C PHE A 79 25.18 16.82 -18.53
N GLY A 80 26.19 17.39 -17.87
CA GLY A 80 26.43 17.21 -16.44
C GLY A 80 25.27 17.69 -15.57
N ILE A 81 24.71 18.88 -15.84
CA ILE A 81 23.54 19.39 -15.12
C ILE A 81 22.35 18.45 -15.30
N ILE A 82 22.05 18.04 -16.54
CA ILE A 82 20.92 17.15 -16.83
C ILE A 82 21.08 15.82 -16.08
N CYS A 83 22.26 15.22 -16.10
CA CYS A 83 22.54 13.98 -15.37
C CYS A 83 22.34 14.14 -13.86
N ILE A 84 22.82 15.23 -13.27
CA ILE A 84 22.67 15.48 -11.83
C ILE A 84 21.19 15.68 -11.48
N LEU A 85 20.49 16.55 -12.20
CA LEU A 85 19.05 16.81 -11.96
C LEU A 85 18.22 15.54 -12.13
N TYR A 86 18.51 14.72 -13.15
CA TYR A 86 17.87 13.43 -13.35
C TYR A 86 18.13 12.48 -12.16
N THR A 87 19.36 12.45 -11.66
CA THR A 87 19.73 11.61 -10.51
C THR A 87 18.99 12.05 -9.24
N VAL A 88 18.93 13.37 -8.96
CA VAL A 88 18.17 13.92 -7.82
C VAL A 88 16.69 13.60 -7.95
N PHE A 89 16.09 13.86 -9.11
CA PHE A 89 14.68 13.55 -9.38
C PHE A 89 14.37 12.07 -9.14
N THR A 90 15.19 11.18 -9.70
CA THR A 90 14.92 9.75 -9.59
C THR A 90 15.14 9.25 -8.16
N SER A 91 16.08 9.84 -7.41
CA SER A 91 16.28 9.54 -5.99
C SER A 91 15.07 9.92 -5.13
N ILE A 92 14.43 11.06 -5.45
CA ILE A 92 13.17 11.48 -4.81
C ILE A 92 12.04 10.50 -5.15
N MET A 93 11.91 10.12 -6.43
CA MET A 93 10.88 9.17 -6.88
C MET A 93 11.04 7.76 -6.28
N ILE A 94 12.26 7.24 -6.23
CA ILE A 94 12.55 5.93 -5.60
C ILE A 94 12.04 5.91 -4.16
N ARG A 95 12.28 6.98 -3.41
CA ARG A 95 11.83 7.07 -2.03
C ARG A 95 10.31 7.27 -1.91
N ALA A 96 9.68 7.89 -2.89
CA ALA A 96 8.23 8.08 -2.94
C ALA A 96 7.48 6.76 -3.22
N ASP A 97 7.96 5.99 -4.20
CA ASP A 97 7.24 4.82 -4.71
C ASP A 97 7.63 3.51 -4.01
N TRP A 98 8.86 3.40 -3.47
CA TRP A 98 9.35 2.14 -2.91
C TRP A 98 9.33 2.10 -1.38
N SER A 99 8.13 2.04 -0.81
CA SER A 99 7.92 1.63 0.59
C SER A 99 8.53 0.26 0.90
N THR A 100 8.72 -0.59 -0.12
CA THR A 100 9.34 -1.92 -0.02
C THR A 100 10.82 -1.89 0.39
N TYR A 101 11.56 -0.82 0.07
CA TYR A 101 12.98 -0.68 0.46
C TYR A 101 13.17 -0.14 1.87
N GLN A 102 12.14 0.42 2.52
CA GLN A 102 12.24 0.78 3.95
C GLN A 102 12.50 -0.44 4.83
N ASN A 103 12.05 -1.62 4.38
CA ASN A 103 12.28 -2.89 5.07
C ASN A 103 13.53 -3.63 4.59
N GLN A 104 14.17 -3.16 3.51
CA GLN A 104 15.44 -3.72 3.07
C GLN A 104 16.56 -3.12 3.92
N SER A 105 17.45 -3.99 4.40
CA SER A 105 18.48 -3.62 5.37
C SER A 105 19.40 -2.54 4.78
N LEU A 106 19.46 -1.38 5.44
CA LEU A 106 20.48 -0.34 5.24
C LEU A 106 21.92 -0.88 5.39
N ALA A 107 22.09 -2.13 5.83
CA ALA A 107 23.37 -2.83 5.87
C ALA A 107 23.94 -3.14 4.49
N ASN A 108 23.13 -3.16 3.41
CA ASN A 108 23.66 -3.29 2.06
C ASN A 108 24.13 -1.92 1.54
N PRO A 109 25.45 -1.72 1.28
CA PRO A 109 25.98 -0.41 0.87
C PRO A 109 25.30 0.15 -0.38
N LYS A 110 24.87 -0.74 -1.28
CA LYS A 110 24.18 -0.39 -2.52
C LYS A 110 22.82 0.24 -2.28
N ASP A 111 22.02 -0.37 -1.40
CA ASP A 111 20.66 0.10 -1.11
C ASP A 111 20.72 1.37 -0.26
N PHE A 112 21.71 1.47 0.65
CA PHE A 112 22.02 2.71 1.36
C PHE A 112 22.35 3.87 0.42
N LEU A 113 23.22 3.65 -0.57
CA LEU A 113 23.63 4.69 -1.52
C LEU A 113 22.45 5.20 -2.37
N ALA A 114 21.60 4.30 -2.86
CA ALA A 114 20.41 4.66 -3.62
C ALA A 114 19.37 5.37 -2.74
N TYR A 115 19.13 4.86 -1.53
CA TYR A 115 18.15 5.42 -0.59
C TYR A 115 18.53 6.82 -0.09
N THR A 116 19.83 7.08 0.11
CA THR A 116 20.33 8.37 0.61
C THR A 116 20.76 9.34 -0.50
N ALA A 117 20.61 8.96 -1.78
CA ALA A 117 21.04 9.75 -2.94
C ALA A 117 20.43 11.15 -3.00
N TYR A 118 19.19 11.32 -2.51
CA TYR A 118 18.55 12.63 -2.43
C TYR A 118 19.28 13.62 -1.49
N ILE A 119 20.14 13.14 -0.58
CA ILE A 119 20.96 13.98 0.32
C ILE A 119 22.29 14.30 -0.34
N TRP A 120 23.05 13.27 -0.76
CA TRP A 120 24.45 13.49 -1.12
C TRP A 120 24.64 13.95 -2.58
N VAL A 121 23.72 13.65 -3.50
CA VAL A 121 23.82 14.11 -4.91
C VAL A 121 23.73 15.64 -5.03
N PRO A 122 22.74 16.33 -4.39
CA PRO A 122 22.68 17.78 -4.39
C PRO A 122 23.90 18.43 -3.73
N ILE A 123 24.39 17.88 -2.61
CA ILE A 123 25.59 18.37 -1.91
C ILE A 123 26.80 18.36 -2.84
N MET A 124 26.98 17.28 -3.60
CA MET A 124 28.08 17.14 -4.55
C MET A 124 28.00 18.11 -5.75
N MET A 125 26.86 18.78 -5.96
CA MET A 125 26.68 19.89 -6.92
C MET A 125 26.88 21.26 -6.25
N ILE A 126 26.37 21.43 -5.02
CA ILE A 126 26.52 22.64 -4.22
C ILE A 126 27.98 22.94 -3.92
N VAL A 127 28.79 21.92 -3.59
CA VAL A 127 30.20 22.10 -3.24
C VAL A 127 31.02 22.72 -4.38
N PRO A 128 30.99 22.19 -5.62
CA PRO A 128 31.65 22.85 -6.76
C PRO A 128 31.14 24.27 -7.05
N TYR A 129 29.84 24.54 -6.88
CA TYR A 129 29.29 25.88 -7.07
C TYR A 129 29.73 26.86 -5.99
N ALA A 130 29.79 26.43 -4.73
CA ALA A 130 30.33 27.21 -3.64
C ALA A 130 31.80 27.56 -3.92
N MET A 131 32.61 26.57 -4.28
CA MET A 131 34.01 26.80 -4.62
C MET A 131 34.19 27.72 -5.84
N ALA A 132 33.35 27.58 -6.87
CA ALA A 132 33.38 28.46 -8.05
C ALA A 132 32.96 29.90 -7.72
N THR A 133 32.02 30.07 -6.80
CA THR A 133 31.52 31.38 -6.33
C THR A 133 32.54 32.08 -5.43
N TYR A 134 33.22 31.33 -4.57
CA TYR A 134 34.18 31.86 -3.59
C TYR A 134 35.65 31.74 -4.03
N LYS A 135 35.90 31.44 -5.32
CA LYS A 135 37.24 31.16 -5.88
C LYS A 135 38.29 32.23 -5.54
N HIS A 136 37.89 33.51 -5.59
CA HIS A 136 38.79 34.64 -5.30
C HIS A 136 39.09 34.80 -3.81
N GLU A 137 38.19 34.38 -2.94
CA GLU A 137 38.31 34.51 -1.49
C GLU A 137 39.07 33.32 -0.87
N MET A 138 38.99 32.14 -1.48
CA MET A 138 39.59 30.91 -0.95
C MET A 138 41.03 30.65 -1.43
N ALA A 139 41.61 31.52 -2.27
CA ALA A 139 42.96 31.36 -2.85
C ALA A 139 43.21 29.98 -3.53
N ILE A 140 42.14 29.30 -3.99
CA ILE A 140 42.24 27.95 -4.55
C ILE A 140 42.67 28.04 -6.01
N HIS A 141 43.97 27.90 -6.25
CA HIS A 141 44.53 27.73 -7.59
C HIS A 141 44.39 26.26 -8.03
N GLN A 142 43.54 26.02 -9.05
CA GLN A 142 43.50 24.83 -9.92
C GLN A 142 43.87 23.48 -9.26
N SER A 143 43.28 23.13 -8.12
CA SER A 143 43.62 21.87 -7.45
C SER A 143 42.76 20.71 -7.97
N VAL A 144 43.33 19.51 -8.07
CA VAL A 144 42.65 18.26 -8.43
C VAL A 144 41.44 18.00 -7.50
N TYR A 145 41.47 18.53 -6.28
CA TYR A 145 40.38 18.47 -5.30
C TYR A 145 39.10 19.17 -5.74
N LEU A 146 39.16 20.10 -6.72
CA LEU A 146 37.97 20.70 -7.35
C LEU A 146 37.33 19.80 -8.41
N LYS A 147 38.14 19.00 -9.10
CA LYS A 147 37.70 18.13 -10.20
C LYS A 147 37.05 16.86 -9.68
N ALA A 148 37.61 16.30 -8.60
CA ALA A 148 37.21 14.99 -8.09
C ALA A 148 35.72 14.89 -7.69
N PRO A 149 35.13 15.85 -6.94
CA PRO A 149 33.72 15.76 -6.56
C PRO A 149 32.78 15.81 -7.77
N LEU A 150 33.08 16.67 -8.74
CA LEU A 150 32.25 16.87 -9.92
C LEU A 150 32.30 15.66 -10.86
N ILE A 151 33.48 15.09 -11.09
CA ILE A 151 33.67 13.86 -11.87
C ILE A 151 33.01 12.68 -11.16
N LEU A 152 33.21 12.54 -9.84
CA LEU A 152 32.57 11.50 -9.03
C LEU A 152 31.05 11.60 -9.13
N ASN A 153 30.48 12.80 -9.10
CA ASN A 153 29.04 13.01 -9.23
C ASN A 153 28.50 12.59 -10.60
N VAL A 154 29.21 12.90 -11.68
CA VAL A 154 28.83 12.50 -13.03
C VAL A 154 28.91 10.97 -13.18
N ILE A 155 29.99 10.34 -12.67
CA ILE A 155 30.15 8.88 -12.70
C ILE A 155 29.02 8.21 -11.91
N ILE A 156 28.73 8.67 -10.69
CA ILE A 156 27.66 8.08 -9.90
C ILE A 156 26.30 8.32 -10.57
N GLY A 157 26.03 9.51 -11.10
CA GLY A 157 24.79 9.78 -11.84
C GLY A 157 24.59 8.86 -13.05
N ILE A 158 25.66 8.55 -13.78
CA ILE A 158 25.64 7.59 -14.89
C ILE A 158 25.40 6.16 -14.39
N ILE A 159 26.09 5.73 -13.32
CA ILE A 159 25.92 4.40 -12.72
C ILE A 159 24.49 4.24 -12.22
N VAL A 160 23.96 5.24 -11.52
CA VAL A 160 22.58 5.26 -11.01
C VAL A 160 21.60 5.25 -12.17
N TYR A 161 21.81 6.04 -13.24
CA TYR A 161 20.99 6.00 -14.45
C TYR A 161 20.96 4.60 -15.08
N MET A 162 22.13 4.00 -15.32
CA MET A 162 22.24 2.67 -15.92
C MET A 162 21.58 1.61 -15.04
N TYR A 163 21.84 1.66 -13.73
CA TYR A 163 21.28 0.75 -12.74
C TYR A 163 19.76 0.86 -12.64
N LEU A 164 19.23 2.08 -12.62
CA LEU A 164 17.79 2.29 -12.56
C LEU A 164 17.16 1.88 -13.86
N ASN A 165 17.77 2.13 -15.01
CA ASN A 165 17.18 1.70 -16.28
C ASN A 165 17.16 0.17 -16.44
N THR A 166 18.17 -0.55 -15.93
CA THR A 166 18.18 -2.02 -15.92
C THR A 166 17.22 -2.62 -14.89
N ASN A 167 17.16 -2.07 -13.68
CA ASN A 167 16.24 -2.56 -12.66
C ASN A 167 14.81 -2.08 -12.85
N LEU A 168 14.56 -0.91 -13.44
CA LEU A 168 13.22 -0.50 -13.87
C LEU A 168 12.74 -1.39 -15.01
N ARG A 169 13.63 -1.86 -15.90
CA ARG A 169 13.27 -2.89 -16.89
C ARG A 169 12.91 -4.20 -16.21
N HIS A 170 13.72 -4.70 -15.28
CA HIS A 170 13.37 -5.91 -14.54
C HIS A 170 12.13 -5.76 -13.64
N ALA A 171 11.96 -4.63 -12.98
CA ALA A 171 10.76 -4.33 -12.21
C ALA A 171 9.55 -4.26 -13.15
N LYS A 172 9.67 -3.57 -14.30
CA LYS A 172 8.60 -3.51 -15.31
C LYS A 172 8.28 -4.90 -15.84
N ASP A 173 9.27 -5.75 -16.11
CA ASP A 173 9.06 -7.15 -16.52
C ASP A 173 8.37 -7.96 -15.42
N THR A 174 8.73 -7.75 -14.15
CA THR A 174 8.12 -8.39 -12.97
C THR A 174 6.71 -7.87 -12.68
N PHE A 175 6.41 -6.60 -13.00
CA PHE A 175 5.08 -5.99 -12.89
C PHE A 175 4.19 -6.29 -14.11
N THR A 176 4.77 -6.59 -15.27
CA THR A 176 4.01 -6.97 -16.48
C THR A 176 3.74 -8.47 -16.59
N SER A 177 4.49 -9.33 -15.90
CA SER A 177 4.09 -10.73 -15.73
C SER A 177 3.06 -10.83 -14.59
N LYS A 178 1.79 -10.55 -14.91
CA LYS A 178 0.65 -10.86 -14.02
C LYS A 178 0.77 -12.26 -13.40
N ASP A 179 1.33 -13.22 -14.13
CA ASP A 179 1.55 -14.59 -13.67
C ASP A 179 2.47 -14.74 -12.45
N ASN A 180 3.46 -13.86 -12.25
CA ASN A 180 4.35 -13.94 -11.08
C ASN A 180 3.78 -13.22 -9.85
N SER A 181 2.89 -12.24 -10.02
CA SER A 181 2.28 -11.53 -8.88
C SER A 181 1.32 -12.40 -8.07
N TYR A 182 0.70 -13.40 -8.70
CA TYR A 182 -0.21 -14.32 -8.02
C TYR A 182 0.49 -15.54 -7.39
N HIS A 183 1.75 -15.80 -7.78
CA HIS A 183 2.51 -16.97 -7.32
C HIS A 183 2.53 -17.15 -5.80
N PRO A 184 2.81 -16.10 -4.98
CA PRO A 184 2.83 -16.27 -3.52
C PRO A 184 1.45 -16.57 -2.93
N ASP A 185 0.36 -16.06 -3.51
CA ASP A 185 -0.98 -16.33 -3.01
C ASP A 185 -1.48 -17.71 -3.46
N ILE A 186 -1.15 -18.13 -4.68
CA ILE A 186 -1.41 -19.50 -5.16
C ILE A 186 -0.61 -20.52 -4.33
N GLU A 187 0.66 -20.25 -4.04
CA GLU A 187 1.50 -21.11 -3.19
C GLU A 187 0.94 -21.19 -1.77
N LYS A 188 0.46 -20.07 -1.19
CA LYS A 188 -0.26 -20.10 0.08
C LYS A 188 -1.50 -20.97 0.00
N ILE A 189 -2.37 -20.79 -1.00
CA ILE A 189 -3.59 -21.59 -1.17
C ILE A 189 -3.27 -23.09 -1.21
N GLN A 190 -2.19 -23.49 -1.89
CA GLN A 190 -1.80 -24.89 -1.97
C GLN A 190 -1.39 -25.48 -0.61
N ASN A 191 -0.71 -24.68 0.22
CA ASN A 191 -0.16 -25.07 1.52
C ASN A 191 -1.13 -24.88 2.70
N VAL A 192 -2.22 -24.15 2.52
CA VAL A 192 -3.24 -23.94 3.55
C VAL A 192 -3.98 -25.24 3.87
N VAL A 193 -4.14 -25.52 5.16
CA VAL A 193 -4.83 -26.71 5.68
C VAL A 193 -6.25 -26.38 6.17
N LYS A 194 -6.50 -25.15 6.64
CA LYS A 194 -7.78 -24.78 7.26
C LYS A 194 -8.77 -24.24 6.24
N LEU A 195 -10.02 -24.68 6.35
CA LEU A 195 -11.16 -24.23 5.52
C LEU A 195 -11.28 -22.71 5.41
N GLU A 196 -11.23 -22.01 6.53
CA GLU A 196 -11.42 -20.55 6.62
C GLU A 196 -10.41 -19.78 5.77
N ASP A 197 -9.16 -20.24 5.78
CA ASP A 197 -8.03 -19.57 5.16
C ASP A 197 -8.13 -19.64 3.62
N TYR A 198 -8.61 -20.75 3.04
CA TYR A 198 -8.82 -20.81 1.59
C TYR A 198 -10.19 -20.31 1.13
N ILE A 199 -11.23 -20.37 1.97
CA ILE A 199 -12.50 -19.67 1.70
C ILE A 199 -12.27 -18.16 1.57
N HIS A 200 -11.37 -17.59 2.38
CA HIS A 200 -11.01 -16.17 2.27
C HIS A 200 -10.57 -15.78 0.85
N TYR A 201 -9.77 -16.62 0.19
CA TYR A 201 -9.32 -16.40 -1.19
C TYR A 201 -10.40 -16.63 -2.26
N THR A 202 -11.58 -17.14 -1.90
CA THR A 202 -12.72 -17.26 -2.83
C THR A 202 -13.55 -15.97 -2.91
N LEU A 203 -13.26 -14.96 -2.09
CA LEU A 203 -14.05 -13.74 -2.05
C LEU A 203 -13.86 -12.84 -3.29
N PRO A 204 -14.84 -11.99 -3.66
CA PRO A 204 -14.84 -11.23 -4.92
C PRO A 204 -13.78 -10.13 -5.01
N ASN A 205 -13.10 -9.83 -3.90
CA ASN A 205 -12.01 -8.85 -3.84
C ASN A 205 -10.68 -9.42 -4.38
N TYR A 206 -10.60 -10.73 -4.65
CA TYR A 206 -9.44 -11.37 -5.24
C TYR A 206 -9.54 -11.47 -6.77
N ASP A 207 -8.38 -11.58 -7.42
CA ASP A 207 -8.32 -11.82 -8.86
C ASP A 207 -8.95 -13.17 -9.22
N LYS A 208 -9.47 -13.28 -10.44
CA LYS A 208 -10.10 -14.51 -10.95
C LYS A 208 -9.16 -15.71 -10.84
N ILE A 209 -7.86 -15.52 -11.09
CA ILE A 209 -6.89 -16.62 -11.04
C ILE A 209 -6.73 -17.17 -9.61
N ILE A 210 -6.71 -16.28 -8.61
CA ILE A 210 -6.60 -16.66 -7.19
C ILE A 210 -7.89 -17.37 -6.75
N THR A 211 -9.05 -16.80 -7.10
CA THR A 211 -10.36 -17.38 -6.75
C THR A 211 -10.54 -18.76 -7.40
N ASP A 212 -10.18 -18.93 -8.67
CA ASP A 212 -10.22 -20.22 -9.37
C ASP A 212 -9.30 -21.25 -8.70
N ALA A 213 -8.08 -20.87 -8.31
CA ALA A 213 -7.15 -21.74 -7.58
C ALA A 213 -7.70 -22.15 -6.20
N ALA A 214 -8.30 -21.22 -5.46
CA ALA A 214 -8.95 -21.48 -4.18
C ALA A 214 -10.15 -22.43 -4.35
N PHE A 215 -10.94 -22.29 -5.41
CA PHE A 215 -12.03 -23.21 -5.72
C PHE A 215 -11.55 -24.62 -6.05
N VAL A 216 -10.49 -24.74 -6.85
CA VAL A 216 -9.88 -26.05 -7.16
C VAL A 216 -9.41 -26.71 -5.87
N LYS A 217 -8.73 -25.98 -4.99
CA LYS A 217 -8.29 -26.51 -3.69
C LYS A 217 -9.47 -26.93 -2.82
N LEU A 218 -10.48 -26.07 -2.64
CA LEU A 218 -11.68 -26.36 -1.86
C LEU A 218 -12.37 -27.64 -2.34
N LYS A 219 -12.60 -27.77 -3.66
CA LYS A 219 -13.28 -28.93 -4.24
C LYS A 219 -12.39 -30.19 -4.30
N SER A 220 -11.07 -30.05 -4.19
CA SER A 220 -10.15 -31.19 -4.13
C SER A 220 -10.15 -31.89 -2.77
N ASP A 221 -10.64 -31.23 -1.71
CA ASP A 221 -10.78 -31.82 -0.39
C ASP A 221 -12.09 -32.62 -0.31
N PRO A 222 -12.07 -33.97 -0.25
CA PRO A 222 -13.30 -34.77 -0.24
C PRO A 222 -14.15 -34.56 1.03
N ALA A 223 -13.61 -33.94 2.08
CA ALA A 223 -14.30 -33.66 3.33
C ALA A 223 -14.77 -32.20 3.44
N TRP A 224 -14.67 -31.39 2.37
CA TRP A 224 -14.99 -29.97 2.41
C TRP A 224 -16.40 -29.69 2.93
N ASP A 225 -17.41 -30.46 2.47
CA ASP A 225 -18.80 -30.34 2.94
C ASP A 225 -18.91 -30.55 4.45
N GLN A 226 -18.26 -31.59 4.97
CA GLN A 226 -18.29 -31.91 6.40
C GLN A 226 -17.59 -30.84 7.23
N GLN A 227 -16.53 -30.23 6.69
CA GLN A 227 -15.86 -29.11 7.34
C GLN A 227 -16.76 -27.86 7.38
N PHE A 228 -17.52 -27.58 6.33
CA PHE A 228 -18.53 -26.52 6.33
C PHE A 228 -19.60 -26.75 7.40
N TYR A 229 -20.15 -27.96 7.48
CA TYR A 229 -21.16 -28.32 8.48
C TYR A 229 -20.61 -28.13 9.90
N LYS A 230 -19.44 -28.69 10.18
CA LYS A 230 -18.77 -28.56 11.48
C LYS A 230 -18.52 -27.10 11.87
N LYS A 231 -18.17 -26.25 10.90
CA LYS A 231 -17.91 -24.83 11.14
C LYS A 231 -19.16 -24.00 11.37
N LEU A 232 -20.26 -24.32 10.70
CA LEU A 232 -21.56 -23.72 11.00
C LEU A 232 -22.07 -24.07 12.40
N GLU A 233 -21.70 -25.25 12.92
CA GLU A 233 -22.08 -25.69 14.26
C GLU A 233 -21.13 -25.23 15.38
N ASP A 234 -19.98 -24.62 15.03
CA ASP A 234 -18.97 -24.19 15.99
C ASP A 234 -19.31 -22.84 16.62
N CYS A 235 -20.22 -22.86 17.60
CA CYS A 235 -20.62 -21.65 18.33
C CYS A 235 -19.49 -21.01 19.17
N ASN A 236 -18.25 -21.49 19.15
CA ASN A 236 -17.14 -20.85 19.85
C ASN A 236 -16.39 -19.83 18.99
N ASN A 237 -16.64 -19.77 17.68
CA ASN A 237 -15.88 -18.91 16.76
C ASN A 237 -16.79 -18.13 15.79
N ASN A 238 -17.21 -16.93 16.21
CA ASN A 238 -18.07 -16.04 15.42
C ASN A 238 -17.41 -15.66 14.08
N TYR A 239 -16.09 -15.45 14.06
CA TYR A 239 -15.37 -15.08 12.84
C TYR A 239 -15.49 -16.17 11.76
N SER A 240 -15.32 -17.43 12.15
CA SER A 240 -15.45 -18.57 11.25
C SER A 240 -16.86 -18.66 10.66
N ILE A 241 -17.89 -18.56 11.51
CA ILE A 241 -19.29 -18.62 11.07
C ILE A 241 -19.59 -17.49 10.07
N GLY A 242 -19.19 -16.26 10.40
CA GLY A 242 -19.37 -15.10 9.51
C GLY A 242 -18.70 -15.26 8.15
N MET A 243 -17.50 -15.86 8.11
CA MET A 243 -16.82 -16.19 6.84
C MET A 243 -17.57 -17.23 6.02
N ILE A 244 -18.15 -18.26 6.66
CA ILE A 244 -18.99 -19.24 5.95
C ILE A 244 -20.26 -18.60 5.42
N HIS A 245 -20.96 -17.77 6.20
CA HIS A 245 -22.16 -17.07 5.73
C HIS A 245 -21.86 -16.16 4.54
N LYS A 246 -20.73 -15.45 4.59
CA LYS A 246 -20.27 -14.62 3.46
C LYS A 246 -19.95 -15.44 2.22
N TYR A 247 -19.39 -16.65 2.36
CA TYR A 247 -19.19 -17.54 1.23
C TYR A 247 -20.54 -17.97 0.63
N LEU A 248 -21.48 -18.38 1.49
CA LEU A 248 -22.80 -18.86 1.09
C LEU A 248 -23.73 -17.75 0.55
N SER A 249 -23.47 -16.48 0.84
CA SER A 249 -24.21 -15.38 0.19
C SER A 249 -23.80 -15.16 -1.26
N ILE A 250 -22.62 -15.66 -1.66
CA ILE A 250 -22.05 -15.46 -2.99
C ILE A 250 -22.19 -16.73 -3.84
N TYR A 251 -21.88 -17.90 -3.28
CA TYR A 251 -21.77 -19.17 -4.00
C TYR A 251 -22.81 -20.17 -3.54
N THR A 252 -23.48 -20.82 -4.50
CA THR A 252 -24.45 -21.89 -4.21
C THR A 252 -23.73 -23.16 -3.80
N PHE A 253 -24.13 -23.73 -2.66
CA PHE A 253 -23.66 -24.99 -2.14
C PHE A 253 -24.24 -26.15 -2.95
N GLU A 254 -23.50 -27.26 -3.10
CA GLU A 254 -23.91 -28.34 -3.99
C GLU A 254 -25.16 -29.09 -3.50
N TYR A 255 -25.28 -29.24 -2.18
CA TYR A 255 -26.40 -29.93 -1.51
C TYR A 255 -27.03 -29.04 -0.42
N PRO A 256 -27.75 -27.95 -0.78
CA PRO A 256 -28.29 -27.01 0.20
C PRO A 256 -29.20 -27.68 1.24
N GLU A 257 -29.95 -28.71 0.85
CA GLU A 257 -30.84 -29.46 1.72
C GLU A 257 -30.11 -30.15 2.89
N LYS A 258 -28.88 -30.61 2.67
CA LYS A 258 -28.03 -31.19 3.72
C LYS A 258 -27.42 -30.10 4.61
N LEU A 259 -27.16 -28.93 4.05
CA LEU A 259 -26.60 -27.77 4.74
C LEU A 259 -27.63 -27.13 5.70
N MET A 260 -28.93 -27.16 5.34
CA MET A 260 -30.03 -26.50 6.05
C MET A 260 -30.03 -26.67 7.58
N PRO A 261 -29.96 -27.90 8.15
CA PRO A 261 -29.94 -28.06 9.61
C PRO A 261 -28.72 -27.41 10.28
N HIS A 262 -27.54 -27.51 9.66
CA HIS A 262 -26.30 -26.88 10.16
C HIS A 262 -26.38 -25.35 10.04
N PHE A 263 -26.95 -24.85 8.96
CA PHE A 263 -27.18 -23.42 8.77
C PHE A 263 -28.13 -22.86 9.83
N LYS A 264 -29.26 -23.53 10.10
CA LYS A 264 -30.16 -23.16 11.21
C LYS A 264 -29.44 -23.15 12.55
N LYS A 265 -28.61 -24.17 12.83
CA LYS A 265 -27.82 -24.23 14.06
C LYS A 265 -26.87 -23.05 14.21
N SER A 266 -26.25 -22.60 13.11
CA SER A 266 -25.38 -21.42 13.11
C SER A 266 -26.13 -20.13 13.47
N MET A 267 -27.41 -20.02 13.10
CA MET A 267 -28.25 -18.88 13.47
C MET A 267 -28.59 -18.88 14.97
N SER A 268 -28.78 -20.06 15.57
CA SER A 268 -28.86 -20.19 17.04
C SER A 268 -27.52 -19.80 17.71
N CYS A 269 -26.37 -20.09 17.10
CA CYS A 269 -25.07 -19.58 17.60
C CYS A 269 -25.03 -18.05 17.55
N ILE A 270 -25.53 -17.42 16.47
CA ILE A 270 -25.64 -15.95 16.37
C ILE A 270 -26.52 -15.39 17.50
N ALA A 271 -27.66 -16.01 17.78
CA ALA A 271 -28.52 -15.61 18.90
C ALA A 271 -27.77 -15.69 20.25
N THR A 272 -26.88 -16.68 20.42
CA THR A 272 -26.01 -16.79 21.59
C THR A 272 -25.01 -15.64 21.65
N TYR A 273 -24.35 -15.30 20.54
CA TYR A 273 -23.39 -14.18 20.48
C TYR A 273 -24.01 -12.81 20.77
N VAL A 274 -25.28 -12.59 20.38
CA VAL A 274 -26.01 -11.37 20.78
C VAL A 274 -26.03 -11.23 22.30
N ASN A 275 -26.31 -12.32 23.02
CA ASN A 275 -26.34 -12.33 24.48
C ASN A 275 -24.94 -12.17 25.07
N ASP A 276 -23.93 -12.83 24.50
CA ASP A 276 -22.55 -12.73 24.96
C ASP A 276 -21.98 -11.31 24.81
N TYR A 277 -22.24 -10.65 23.67
CA TYR A 277 -21.89 -9.25 23.47
C TYR A 277 -22.67 -8.34 24.43
N ALA A 278 -23.96 -8.56 24.62
CA ALA A 278 -24.72 -7.75 25.57
C ALA A 278 -24.21 -7.91 27.02
N ALA A 279 -23.75 -9.10 27.40
CA ALA A 279 -23.21 -9.40 28.74
C ALA A 279 -21.79 -8.86 28.97
N ASN A 280 -21.02 -8.61 27.91
CA ASN A 280 -19.64 -8.15 28.01
C ASN A 280 -19.56 -6.61 28.13
N GLU A 281 -19.00 -6.12 29.23
CA GLU A 281 -18.85 -4.67 29.50
C GLU A 281 -17.91 -3.94 28.53
N PHE A 282 -17.03 -4.67 27.83
CA PHE A 282 -16.06 -4.11 26.88
C PHE A 282 -16.59 -3.98 25.45
N THR A 283 -17.78 -4.50 25.18
CA THR A 283 -18.41 -4.39 23.87
C THR A 283 -19.51 -3.32 23.87
N SER A 284 -19.79 -2.82 22.69
CA SER A 284 -20.76 -1.77 22.38
C SER A 284 -21.80 -2.26 21.38
N GLY A 285 -22.89 -1.51 21.21
CA GLY A 285 -23.92 -1.82 20.21
C GLY A 285 -23.37 -2.03 18.81
N GLU A 286 -22.32 -1.31 18.43
CA GLU A 286 -21.70 -1.42 17.10
C GLU A 286 -21.05 -2.79 16.85
N ASP A 287 -20.64 -3.50 17.89
CA ASP A 287 -20.05 -4.84 17.77
C ASP A 287 -21.08 -5.87 17.26
N LEU A 288 -22.39 -5.60 17.40
CA LEU A 288 -23.42 -6.42 16.76
C LEU A 288 -23.33 -6.42 15.23
N SER A 289 -22.68 -5.43 14.61
CA SER A 289 -22.40 -5.45 13.17
C SER A 289 -21.52 -6.66 12.78
N GLY A 290 -20.68 -7.13 13.70
CA GLY A 290 -19.84 -8.32 13.51
C GLY A 290 -20.63 -9.63 13.37
N LEU A 291 -21.94 -9.64 13.69
CA LEU A 291 -22.81 -10.79 13.48
C LEU A 291 -23.18 -11.00 12.00
N ASN A 292 -22.90 -10.03 11.13
CA ASN A 292 -23.08 -10.13 9.68
C ASN A 292 -24.49 -10.63 9.25
N ILE A 293 -25.55 -10.15 9.89
CA ILE A 293 -26.94 -10.56 9.61
C ILE A 293 -27.28 -10.41 8.12
N ASP A 294 -26.79 -9.37 7.43
CA ASP A 294 -27.01 -9.20 5.99
C ASP A 294 -26.47 -10.38 5.17
N ASN A 295 -25.29 -10.91 5.52
CA ASN A 295 -24.74 -12.09 4.84
C ASN A 295 -25.58 -13.34 5.13
N VAL A 296 -26.11 -13.48 6.34
CA VAL A 296 -27.03 -14.58 6.70
C VAL A 296 -28.27 -14.52 5.82
N LEU A 297 -28.92 -13.36 5.74
CA LEU A 297 -30.14 -13.17 4.95
C LEU A 297 -29.89 -13.41 3.46
N GLN A 298 -28.81 -12.86 2.90
CA GLN A 298 -28.43 -13.11 1.51
C GLN A 298 -28.10 -14.59 1.25
N ALA A 299 -27.44 -15.27 2.19
CA ALA A 299 -27.20 -16.70 2.10
C ALA A 299 -28.51 -17.50 2.10
N ILE A 300 -29.53 -17.09 2.88
CA ILE A 300 -30.84 -17.75 2.84
C ILE A 300 -31.45 -17.65 1.42
N GLU A 301 -31.51 -16.46 0.83
CA GLU A 301 -32.06 -16.29 -0.54
C GLU A 301 -31.26 -17.08 -1.57
N LYS A 302 -29.93 -17.10 -1.42
CA LYS A 302 -29.04 -17.74 -2.39
C LYS A 302 -29.10 -19.26 -2.34
N GLN A 303 -29.20 -19.84 -1.14
CA GLN A 303 -29.15 -21.29 -0.94
C GLN A 303 -30.53 -21.94 -0.99
N TYR A 304 -31.60 -21.22 -0.63
CA TYR A 304 -32.93 -21.81 -0.40
C TYR A 304 -34.06 -21.13 -1.17
N PRO A 305 -33.91 -20.87 -2.49
CA PRO A 305 -34.90 -20.14 -3.26
C PRO A 305 -36.27 -20.83 -3.24
N GLY A 306 -37.32 -20.10 -2.83
CA GLY A 306 -38.69 -20.62 -2.70
C GLY A 306 -38.96 -21.44 -1.43
N THR A 307 -37.99 -21.53 -0.53
CA THR A 307 -38.11 -22.21 0.77
C THR A 307 -37.56 -21.38 1.93
N GLU A 308 -37.42 -20.07 1.72
CA GLU A 308 -36.87 -19.12 2.70
C GLU A 308 -37.67 -19.11 4.00
N THR A 309 -38.98 -19.32 3.92
CA THR A 309 -39.90 -19.42 5.07
C THR A 309 -39.53 -20.54 6.05
N LEU A 310 -38.82 -21.59 5.59
CA LEU A 310 -38.31 -22.64 6.47
C LEU A 310 -37.26 -22.13 7.46
N MET A 311 -36.64 -20.96 7.21
CA MET A 311 -35.65 -20.35 8.10
C MET A 311 -36.23 -19.40 9.14
N PHE A 312 -37.53 -19.09 9.05
CA PHE A 312 -38.15 -18.04 9.88
C PHE A 312 -38.06 -18.33 11.37
N ASP A 313 -38.27 -19.57 11.80
CA ASP A 313 -38.19 -19.94 13.23
C ASP A 313 -36.82 -19.61 13.84
N ALA A 314 -35.74 -19.80 13.07
CA ALA A 314 -34.38 -19.53 13.54
C ALA A 314 -33.99 -18.04 13.38
N LEU A 315 -34.61 -17.31 12.46
CA LEU A 315 -34.56 -15.84 12.44
C LEU A 315 -35.33 -15.23 13.63
N ASP A 316 -36.41 -15.86 14.07
CA ASP A 316 -37.18 -15.47 15.24
C ASP A 316 -36.39 -15.68 16.54
N GLU A 317 -35.52 -16.69 16.59
CA GLU A 317 -34.57 -16.88 17.68
C GLU A 317 -33.57 -15.70 17.79
N ILE A 318 -32.97 -15.28 16.68
CA ILE A 318 -32.08 -14.10 16.63
C ILE A 318 -32.84 -12.83 17.04
N THR A 319 -34.04 -12.64 16.49
CA THR A 319 -34.91 -11.49 16.79
C THR A 319 -35.26 -11.45 18.27
N SER A 320 -35.55 -12.59 18.88
CA SER A 320 -35.85 -12.70 20.31
C SER A 320 -34.62 -12.38 21.17
N ALA A 321 -33.44 -12.84 20.79
CA ALA A 321 -32.18 -12.49 21.47
C ALA A 321 -31.92 -10.97 21.40
N LEU A 322 -32.05 -10.36 20.22
CA LEU A 322 -31.89 -8.90 20.04
C LEU A 322 -32.90 -8.09 20.89
N LYS A 323 -34.16 -8.53 20.95
CA LYS A 323 -35.21 -7.92 21.79
C LYS A 323 -34.92 -8.06 23.29
N SER A 324 -34.14 -9.05 23.70
CA SER A 324 -33.80 -9.29 25.11
C SER A 324 -32.69 -8.37 25.64
N VAL A 325 -31.93 -7.72 24.75
CA VAL A 325 -30.84 -6.82 25.11
C VAL A 325 -31.39 -5.54 25.74
N LYS A 326 -31.05 -5.29 27.00
CA LYS A 326 -31.53 -4.14 27.79
C LYS A 326 -30.57 -2.95 27.85
N ARG A 327 -29.37 -3.09 27.28
CA ARG A 327 -28.32 -2.07 27.32
C ARG A 327 -28.65 -0.90 26.38
N GLU A 328 -28.55 0.33 26.88
CA GLU A 328 -28.97 1.51 26.11
C GLU A 328 -28.06 1.76 24.89
N ASP A 329 -26.76 1.49 25.01
CA ASP A 329 -25.79 1.62 23.92
C ASP A 329 -26.02 0.61 22.77
N TYR A 330 -26.81 -0.44 23.00
CA TYR A 330 -27.17 -1.44 21.99
C TYR A 330 -28.48 -1.14 21.26
N LYS A 331 -29.34 -0.29 21.85
CA LYS A 331 -30.74 -0.11 21.42
C LYS A 331 -30.90 0.31 19.97
N SER A 332 -30.07 1.25 19.50
CA SER A 332 -30.13 1.69 18.11
C SER A 332 -29.84 0.54 17.16
N LYS A 333 -28.78 -0.23 17.44
CA LYS A 333 -28.33 -1.30 16.57
C LYS A 333 -29.24 -2.53 16.61
N THR A 334 -29.80 -2.86 17.77
CA THR A 334 -30.77 -3.95 17.87
C THR A 334 -32.04 -3.64 17.09
N VAL A 335 -32.56 -2.42 17.15
CA VAL A 335 -33.72 -1.98 16.35
C VAL A 335 -33.43 -2.08 14.86
N GLU A 336 -32.26 -1.60 14.41
CA GLU A 336 -31.82 -1.70 13.00
C GLU A 336 -31.79 -3.16 12.52
N LEU A 337 -31.14 -4.06 13.27
CA LEU A 337 -31.00 -5.46 12.88
C LEU A 337 -32.35 -6.20 12.89
N ILE A 338 -33.23 -5.90 13.86
CA ILE A 338 -34.60 -6.44 13.89
C ILE A 338 -35.38 -5.97 12.66
N ASP A 339 -35.35 -4.68 12.34
CA ASP A 339 -36.03 -4.14 11.15
C ASP A 339 -35.53 -4.79 9.86
N THR A 340 -34.23 -5.04 9.74
CA THR A 340 -33.65 -5.77 8.60
C THR A 340 -34.17 -7.21 8.50
N ILE A 341 -34.26 -7.95 9.61
CA ILE A 341 -34.81 -9.31 9.63
C ILE A 341 -36.31 -9.30 9.28
N GLU A 342 -37.09 -8.38 9.84
CA GLU A 342 -38.54 -8.31 9.59
C GLU A 342 -38.84 -7.92 8.14
N LYS A 343 -38.10 -6.95 7.56
CA LYS A 343 -38.19 -6.61 6.13
C LYS A 343 -37.90 -7.81 5.24
N PHE A 344 -36.90 -8.61 5.59
CA PHE A 344 -36.61 -9.85 4.89
C PHE A 344 -37.77 -10.84 4.99
N LYS A 345 -38.32 -11.09 6.19
CA LYS A 345 -39.46 -12.00 6.34
C LYS A 345 -40.67 -11.54 5.52
N LEU A 346 -40.98 -10.25 5.53
CA LEU A 346 -42.07 -9.64 4.75
C LEU A 346 -41.89 -9.79 3.23
N LYS A 347 -40.65 -9.84 2.73
CA LYS A 347 -40.36 -10.06 1.30
C LYS A 347 -40.79 -11.45 0.82
N PHE A 348 -40.86 -12.45 1.71
CA PHE A 348 -41.10 -13.86 1.40
C PHE A 348 -42.38 -14.43 2.04
N GLN A 349 -43.23 -13.58 2.62
CA GLN A 349 -44.61 -13.90 3.00
C GLN A 349 -45.55 -13.61 1.83
#